data_AF-A0A6B3GCB8-F1
#
_entry.id   AF-A0A6B3GCB8-F1
#
_cell.length_a   1.000
_cell.length_b   1.000
_cell.length_c   1.000
_cell.angle_alpha   90.00
_cell.angle_beta   90.00
_cell.angle_gamma   90.00
#
_symmetry.space_group_name_H-M   'P 1'
#
loop_
_entity.id
_entity.type
_entity.pdbx_description
1 polymer ?
#
loop_
_entity_poly.entity_id
_entity_poly.type
_entity_poly.pdbx_seq_one_letter_code
_entity_poly.pdbx_strand_id
1 'polypeptide(L)' 'MDLITLLPFIVLIGAMFLMTRSAKKKQAAAAQMRNDMQPGTGVRTIGGMYATVKEVHDDTVLL' A
#
# COMPACT_ATOMS: atom_id res chain seq x y z
N MET A 1 -18.47 -32.34 -19.31
CA MET A 1 -18.57 -31.10 -18.51
C MET A 1 -18.22 -29.94 -19.44
N ASP A 2 -19.23 -29.19 -19.89
CA ASP A 2 -19.05 -28.17 -20.92
C ASP A 2 -18.17 -27.01 -20.47
N LEU A 3 -17.26 -26.59 -21.35
CA LEU A 3 -16.34 -25.46 -21.15
C LEU A 3 -17.08 -24.16 -20.78
N ILE A 4 -18.32 -24.02 -21.24
CA ILE A 4 -19.21 -22.87 -20.97
C ILE A 4 -19.56 -22.75 -19.48
N THR A 5 -19.63 -23.86 -18.74
CA THR A 5 -19.95 -23.85 -17.30
C THR A 5 -18.77 -23.41 -16.42
N LEU A 6 -17.54 -23.53 -16.93
CA LEU A 6 -16.30 -23.09 -16.25
C LEU A 6 -15.97 -21.61 -16.50
N LEU A 7 -16.55 -21.00 -17.53
CA LEU A 7 -16.34 -19.62 -17.93
C LEU A 7 -16.53 -18.59 -16.79
N PRO A 8 -17.61 -18.64 -15.97
CA PRO A 8 -17.76 -17.70 -14.85
C PRO A 8 -16.66 -17.84 -13.80
N PHE A 9 -16.16 -19.06 -13.53
CA PHE A 9 -15.08 -19.29 -12.56
C PHE A 9 -13.74 -18.73 -13.05
N ILE A 10 -13.44 -18.90 -14.35
CA ILE A 10 -12.22 -18.37 -14.97
C ILE A 10 -12.21 -16.83 -14.89
N VAL A 11 -13.35 -16.18 -15.16
CA VAL A 11 -13.50 -14.72 -15.05
C VAL A 11 -13.31 -14.25 -13.61
N LEU A 12 -13.89 -14.95 -12.64
CA LEU A 12 -13.82 -14.58 -11.22
C LEU A 12 -12.39 -14.71 -10.68
N ILE A 13 -11.68 -15.80 -11.03
CA ILE A 13 -10.27 -16.00 -10.69
C ILE A 13 -9.40 -14.94 -11.39
N GLY A 14 -9.67 -14.63 -12.65
CA GLY A 14 -8.98 -13.56 -13.39
C GLY A 14 -9.15 -12.20 -12.72
N ALA A 15 -10.36 -11.85 -12.30
CA ALA A 15 -10.64 -10.60 -11.58
C ALA A 15 -9.95 -10.56 -10.21
N MET A 16 -9.99 -11.66 -9.44
CA MET A 16 -9.28 -11.77 -8.16
C MET A 16 -7.76 -11.64 -8.33
N PHE A 17 -7.18 -12.22 -9.38
CA PHE A 17 -5.74 -12.11 -9.67
C PHE A 17 -5.33 -10.65 -9.93
N LEU A 18 -6.12 -9.91 -10.71
CA LEU A 18 -5.90 -8.48 -10.96
C LEU A 18 -5.99 -7.66 -9.67
N MET A 19 -7.00 -7.91 -8.83
CA MET A 19 -7.15 -7.19 -7.55
C MET A 19 -6.03 -7.53 -6.57
N THR A 20 -5.62 -8.80 -6.47
CA THR A 20 -4.54 -9.25 -5.58
C THR A 20 -3.21 -8.57 -5.92
N ARG A 21 -2.89 -8.43 -7.21
CA ARG A 21 -1.71 -7.68 -7.66
C ARG A 21 -1.75 -6.22 -7.19
N SER A 22 -2.92 -5.58 -7.29
CA SER A 22 -3.08 -4.18 -6.87
C SER A 22 -2.94 -3.98 -5.35
N ALA A 23 -3.48 -4.92 -4.55
CA ALA A 23 -3.37 -4.90 -3.09
C ALA A 23 -1.92 -5.04 -2.64
N LYS A 24 -1.16 -5.96 -3.25
CA LYS A 24 0.26 -6.15 -2.97
C LYS A 24 1.08 -4.89 -3.28
N LYS A 25 0.78 -4.19 -4.39
CA LYS A 25 1.45 -2.93 -4.75
C LYS A 25 1.15 -1.81 -3.75
N LYS A 26 -0.10 -1.69 -3.28
CA LYS A 26 -0.48 -0.69 -2.26
C LYS A 26 0.21 -0.97 -0.92
N GLN A 27 0.29 -2.23 -0.50
CA GLN A 27 1.03 -2.62 0.72
C GLN A 27 2.52 -2.31 0.60
N ALA A 28 3.14 -2.64 -0.54
CA ALA A 28 4.55 -2.33 -0.80
C ALA A 28 4.83 -0.83 -0.77
N ALA A 29 3.94 0.00 -1.35
CA ALA A 29 4.08 1.45 -1.32
C ALA A 29 4.01 2.03 0.11
N ALA A 30 3.12 1.50 0.95
CA ALA A 30 3.04 1.91 2.35
C ALA A 30 4.28 1.48 3.14
N ALA A 31 4.80 0.27 2.91
CA ALA A 31 6.04 -0.19 3.52
C ALA A 31 7.25 0.64 3.05
N GLN A 32 7.31 0.97 1.76
CA GLN A 32 8.37 1.81 1.20
C GLN A 32 8.34 3.22 1.79
N MET A 33 7.15 3.83 1.93
CA MET A 33 7.02 5.13 2.61
C MET A 33 7.56 5.09 4.05
N ARG A 34 7.39 3.98 4.77
CA ARG A 34 7.95 3.80 6.12
C ARG A 34 9.47 3.66 6.10
N ASN A 35 10.01 2.93 5.13
CA ASN A 35 11.45 2.71 5.00
C ASN A 35 12.20 3.96 4.50
N ASP A 36 11.57 4.76 3.65
CA ASP A 36 12.17 5.96 3.05
C ASP A 36 12.07 7.19 3.99
N MET A 37 11.34 7.10 5.11
CA MET A 37 11.24 8.16 6.11
C MET A 37 12.57 8.33 6.84
N GLN A 38 13.15 9.53 6.70
CA GLN A 38 14.42 9.92 7.29
C GLN A 38 14.27 11.27 8.02
N PRO A 39 15.10 11.55 9.04
CA PRO A 39 15.23 12.90 9.58
C PRO A 39 15.41 13.94 8.46
N GLY A 40 14.63 15.03 8.50
CA GLY A 40 14.56 16.04 7.44
C GLY A 40 13.43 15.82 6.42
N THR A 41 12.72 14.69 6.46
CA THR A 41 11.57 14.44 5.56
C THR A 41 10.38 15.34 5.93
N GLY A 42 9.87 16.10 4.96
CA GLY A 42 8.64 16.87 5.16
C GLY A 42 7.41 15.96 5.15
N VAL A 43 6.55 16.09 6.15
CA VAL A 43 5.30 15.33 6.27
C VAL A 43 4.10 16.26 6.38
N ARG A 44 2.99 15.83 5.80
CA ARG A 44 1.68 16.47 5.98
C ARG A 44 0.79 15.51 6.75
N THR A 45 0.40 15.91 7.96
CA THR A 45 -0.56 15.16 8.75
C THR A 45 -1.96 15.25 8.14
N ILE A 46 -2.84 14.32 8.52
CA ILE A 46 -4.24 14.29 8.05
C ILE A 46 -4.98 15.57 8.48
N GLY A 47 -4.60 16.19 9.61
CA GLY A 47 -5.14 17.46 10.09
C GLY A 47 -4.63 18.70 9.36
N GLY A 48 -3.79 18.55 8.32
CA GLY A 48 -3.26 19.66 7.53
C GLY A 48 -2.02 20.34 8.11
N MET A 49 -1.47 19.84 9.22
CA MET A 49 -0.19 20.31 9.74
C MET A 49 0.95 19.80 8.86
N TYR A 50 1.85 20.71 8.49
CA TYR A 50 3.11 20.41 7.84
C TYR A 50 4.21 20.42 8.89
N ALA A 51 5.01 19.37 8.95
CA ALA A 51 6.10 19.21 9.89
C ALA A 51 7.29 18.50 9.21
N THR A 52 8.43 18.44 9.89
CA THR A 52 9.63 17.82 9.35
C THR A 52 10.10 16.77 10.34
N VAL A 53 10.30 15.55 9.88
CA VAL A 53 10.78 14.47 10.75
C VAL A 53 12.09 14.89 11.42
N LYS A 54 12.12 14.93 12.74
CA LYS A 54 13.33 15.20 13.52
C LYS A 54 14.07 13.91 13.83
N GLU A 55 13.36 12.87 14.27
CA GLU A 55 13.91 11.56 14.64
C GLU A 55 12.95 10.44 14.23
N VAL A 56 13.50 9.28 13.83
CA VAL A 56 12.74 8.07 13.47
C VAL A 56 13.10 6.98 14.47
N HIS A 57 12.07 6.40 15.11
CA HIS A 57 12.16 5.20 15.93
C HIS A 57 11.37 4.06 15.26
N ASP A 58 11.54 2.83 15.74
CA ASP A 58 10.94 1.63 15.11
C ASP A 58 9.41 1.74 14.94
N ASP A 59 8.72 2.30 15.94
CA ASP A 59 7.25 2.41 15.95
C ASP A 59 6.74 3.85 15.89
N THR A 60 7.61 4.84 16.11
CA THR A 60 7.21 6.25 16.25
C THR A 60 8.12 7.18 15.46
N VAL A 61 7.56 8.27 14.96
CA VAL A 61 8.30 9.32 14.25
C VAL A 61 8.09 10.62 15.02
N LEU A 62 9.19 11.25 15.41
CA LEU A 62 9.19 12.58 16.01
C LEU A 62 9.17 13.61 14.88
N LEU A 63 8.21 14.52 14.91
CA LEU A 63 7.97 15.56 13.90
C LEU A 63 8.43 16.94 14.35
#